data_AF-X1QMK0-F1
#
_entry.id   AF-X1QMK0-F1
#
_cell.length_a   1.000
_cell.length_b   1.000
_cell.length_c   1.000
_cell.angle_alpha   90.00
_cell.angle_beta   90.00
_cell.angle_gamma   90.00
#
_symmetry.space_group_name_H-M   'P 1'
#
loop_
_entity.id
_entity.type
_entity.pdbx_description
1 polymer ?
#
loop_
_entity_poly.entity_id
_entity_poly.type
_entity_poly.pdbx_seq_one_letter_code
_entity_poly.pdbx_strand_id
1 'polypeptide(L)'
;KVARFFIAQDEEAANQIADEMSSKYVIIDHRMPTSKFYAMPTWAGKAPDDFYGTYYVPKEGGELQPVSFFYPSYYSSTVVRLYNFDGKAMLPEETLVISYQEKLSKEGVRYKEITGSETFSTYEEAEAYILSQESGKYVIGNSDPFVTPVPLEKLEHYKLVHQSDATAPVAGKTVPSVKIFEYVKTVDSQ
;
A
#
# COMPACT_ATOMS: atom_id res chain seq x y z
N LYS A 1 -14.37 8.87 10.19
CA LYS A 1 -14.93 7.63 9.59
C LYS A 1 -14.33 7.38 8.19
N VAL A 2 -14.48 8.31 7.24
CA VAL A 2 -13.88 8.21 5.89
C VAL A 2 -12.39 7.83 5.87
N ALA A 3 -11.56 8.47 6.70
CA ALA A 3 -10.14 8.13 6.81
C ALA A 3 -9.93 6.64 7.20
N ARG A 4 -10.69 6.14 8.19
CA ARG A 4 -10.64 4.74 8.64
C ARG A 4 -11.14 3.78 7.56
N PHE A 5 -12.16 4.16 6.79
CA PHE A 5 -12.63 3.38 5.64
C PHE A 5 -11.50 3.15 4.64
N PHE A 6 -10.79 4.21 4.24
CA PHE A 6 -9.78 4.10 3.19
C PHE A 6 -8.53 3.31 3.58
N ILE A 7 -8.24 3.19 4.87
CA ILE A 7 -7.12 2.40 5.41
C ILE A 7 -7.56 1.09 6.06
N ALA A 8 -8.84 0.69 5.93
CA ALA A 8 -9.29 -0.60 6.40
C ALA A 8 -8.49 -1.71 5.68
N GLN A 9 -8.10 -2.73 6.44
CA GLN A 9 -7.13 -3.75 5.99
C GLN A 9 -7.81 -4.96 5.33
N ASP A 10 -9.11 -5.12 5.57
CA ASP A 10 -9.95 -6.19 5.06
C ASP A 10 -11.32 -5.64 4.61
N GLU A 11 -12.07 -6.45 3.85
CA GLU A 11 -13.35 -6.02 3.29
C GLU A 11 -14.42 -5.85 4.38
N GLU A 12 -14.42 -6.69 5.41
CA GLU A 12 -15.42 -6.66 6.49
C GLU A 12 -15.36 -5.33 7.24
N ALA A 13 -14.17 -4.89 7.65
CA ALA A 13 -13.95 -3.61 8.31
C ALA A 13 -14.33 -2.43 7.42
N ALA A 14 -14.05 -2.51 6.11
CA ALA A 14 -14.45 -1.47 5.16
C ALA A 14 -15.98 -1.39 5.04
N ASN A 15 -16.64 -2.55 4.92
CA ASN A 15 -18.09 -2.69 4.78
C ASN A 15 -18.82 -2.13 6.01
N GLN A 16 -18.39 -2.49 7.21
CA GLN A 16 -18.97 -1.97 8.45
C GLN A 16 -18.98 -0.43 8.46
N ILE A 17 -17.88 0.20 8.05
CA ILE A 17 -17.78 1.67 8.00
C ILE A 17 -18.64 2.25 6.87
N ALA A 18 -18.68 1.60 5.69
CA ALA A 18 -19.53 2.03 4.58
C ALA A 18 -21.02 1.97 4.94
N ASP A 19 -21.43 0.93 5.67
CA ASP A 19 -22.79 0.75 6.18
C ASP A 19 -23.18 1.82 7.18
N GLU A 20 -22.32 2.09 8.17
CA GLU A 20 -22.52 3.16 9.14
C GLU A 20 -22.66 4.54 8.48
N MET A 21 -21.98 4.75 7.35
CA MET A 21 -22.05 5.99 6.58
C MET A 21 -23.21 6.00 5.57
N SER A 22 -23.98 4.91 5.46
CA SER A 22 -25.01 4.72 4.43
C SER A 22 -24.50 5.04 3.02
N SER A 23 -23.23 4.68 2.77
CA SER A 23 -22.57 4.98 1.50
C SER A 23 -23.03 4.01 0.42
N LYS A 24 -23.17 4.49 -0.81
CA LYS A 24 -23.44 3.67 -2.00
C LYS A 24 -22.29 3.73 -3.01
N TYR A 25 -21.54 4.82 -3.02
CA TYR A 25 -20.45 5.03 -3.95
C TYR A 25 -19.18 5.46 -3.23
N VAL A 26 -18.06 4.97 -3.73
CA VAL A 26 -16.71 5.35 -3.32
C VAL A 26 -16.04 6.00 -4.52
N ILE A 27 -15.60 7.24 -4.36
CA ILE A 27 -14.94 8.01 -5.41
C ILE A 27 -13.49 8.21 -4.99
N ILE A 28 -12.55 7.79 -5.84
CA ILE A 28 -11.12 7.81 -5.52
C ILE A 28 -10.37 8.51 -6.65
N ASP A 29 -9.61 9.56 -6.29
CA ASP A 29 -8.68 10.22 -7.20
C ASP A 29 -7.28 9.58 -7.12
N HIS A 30 -6.50 9.64 -8.20
CA HIS A 30 -5.17 9.01 -8.30
C HIS A 30 -4.17 9.44 -7.22
N ARG A 31 -4.36 10.62 -6.62
CA ARG A 31 -3.49 11.13 -5.56
C ARG A 31 -3.80 10.49 -4.21
N MET A 32 -5.02 10.02 -3.99
CA MET A 32 -5.42 9.40 -2.72
C MET A 32 -4.54 8.21 -2.36
N PRO A 33 -4.41 7.15 -3.18
CA PRO A 33 -3.49 6.06 -2.86
C PRO A 33 -2.02 6.48 -2.97
N THR A 34 -1.68 7.60 -3.62
CA THR A 34 -0.29 8.02 -3.83
C THR A 34 0.11 9.22 -2.97
N SER A 35 0.24 10.41 -3.56
CA SER A 35 0.79 11.61 -2.89
C SER A 35 0.00 12.10 -1.67
N LYS A 36 -1.28 11.73 -1.52
CA LYS A 36 -2.13 12.10 -0.38
C LYS A 36 -2.32 10.94 0.61
N PHE A 37 -1.70 9.79 0.39
CA PHE A 37 -1.94 8.61 1.23
C PHE A 37 -1.70 8.91 2.71
N TYR A 38 -0.61 9.61 3.04
CA TYR A 38 -0.20 9.99 4.40
C TYR A 38 -1.32 10.62 5.24
N ALA A 39 -2.25 11.35 4.61
CA ALA A 39 -3.31 12.03 5.32
C ALA A 39 -4.31 11.02 5.93
N MET A 40 -4.61 9.92 5.25
CA MET A 40 -5.62 8.96 5.67
C MET A 40 -5.27 8.23 6.98
N PRO A 41 -4.08 7.62 7.17
CA PRO A 41 -3.71 7.06 8.47
C PRO A 41 -3.61 8.13 9.54
N THR A 42 -3.05 9.31 9.24
CA THR A 42 -2.95 10.44 10.18
C THR A 42 -4.33 10.83 10.74
N TRP A 43 -5.32 11.06 9.87
CA TRP A 43 -6.69 11.40 10.28
C TRP A 43 -7.45 10.24 10.92
N ALA A 44 -7.00 9.00 10.71
CA ALA A 44 -7.50 7.82 11.40
C ALA A 44 -6.87 7.60 12.78
N GLY A 45 -5.85 8.37 13.15
CA GLY A 45 -5.10 8.22 14.40
C GLY A 45 -4.01 7.14 14.35
N LYS A 46 -3.51 6.81 13.16
CA LYS A 46 -2.40 5.88 12.93
C LYS A 46 -1.18 6.61 12.38
N ALA A 47 0.00 6.01 12.51
CA ALA A 47 1.21 6.57 11.92
C ALA A 47 1.26 6.23 10.41
N PRO A 48 1.54 7.19 9.51
CA PRO A 48 1.83 6.87 8.11
C PRO A 48 2.98 5.87 7.95
N ASP A 49 3.94 5.92 8.88
CA ASP A 49 5.10 5.03 8.96
C ASP A 49 4.73 3.56 9.20
N ASP A 50 3.48 3.24 9.55
CA ASP A 50 2.98 1.86 9.62
C ASP A 50 2.68 1.28 8.23
N PHE A 51 2.65 2.12 7.19
CA PHE A 51 2.21 1.77 5.83
C PHE A 51 3.34 1.89 4.80
N TYR A 52 4.28 2.80 5.02
CA TYR A 52 5.44 2.97 4.14
C TYR A 52 6.58 3.65 4.88
N GLY A 53 7.77 3.63 4.30
CA GLY A 53 8.92 4.37 4.81
C GLY A 53 9.79 4.93 3.70
N THR A 54 10.61 5.92 4.05
CA THR A 54 11.68 6.39 3.17
C THR A 54 12.95 5.63 3.49
N TYR A 55 13.52 5.00 2.46
CA TYR A 55 14.78 4.28 2.51
C TYR A 55 15.77 4.93 1.54
N TYR A 56 17.06 4.72 1.77
CA TYR A 56 18.11 5.29 0.94
C TYR A 56 18.92 4.18 0.30
N VAL A 57 18.99 4.18 -1.03
CA VAL A 57 19.79 3.27 -1.83
C VAL A 57 21.17 3.91 -2.07
N PRO A 58 22.26 3.30 -1.60
CA PRO A 58 23.61 3.76 -1.93
C PRO A 58 23.86 3.67 -3.44
N LYS A 59 24.41 4.74 -4.01
CA LYS A 59 24.86 4.81 -5.41
C LYS A 59 26.37 4.94 -5.49
N GLU A 60 26.90 4.71 -6.68
CA GLU A 60 28.30 4.98 -6.97
C GLU A 60 28.65 6.43 -6.63
N GLY A 61 29.82 6.64 -6.04
CA GLY A 61 30.25 7.97 -5.57
C GLY A 61 29.72 8.40 -4.20
N GLY A 62 28.95 7.56 -3.50
CA GLY A 62 28.48 7.83 -2.14
C GLY A 62 27.20 8.68 -2.06
N GLU A 63 26.54 8.93 -3.19
CA GLU A 63 25.20 9.51 -3.21
C GLU A 63 24.18 8.52 -2.63
N LEU A 64 23.19 9.05 -1.91
CA LEU A 64 22.10 8.27 -1.34
C LEU A 64 20.80 8.65 -2.05
N GLN A 65 20.24 7.72 -2.84
CA GLN A 65 18.97 7.96 -3.52
C GLN A 65 17.80 7.60 -2.60
N PRO A 66 16.89 8.54 -2.26
CA PRO A 66 15.71 8.22 -1.49
C PRO A 66 14.70 7.43 -2.33
N VAL A 67 14.09 6.42 -1.72
CA VAL A 67 13.00 5.63 -2.29
C VAL A 67 11.90 5.48 -1.24
N SER A 68 10.65 5.68 -1.67
CA SER A 68 9.48 5.30 -0.87
C SER A 68 9.30 3.79 -1.00
N PHE A 69 9.23 3.11 0.13
CA PHE A 69 9.02 1.67 0.21
C PHE A 69 7.71 1.41 0.94
N PHE A 70 6.74 0.84 0.22
CA PHE A 70 5.40 0.58 0.71
C PHE A 70 5.33 -0.82 1.30
N TYR A 71 4.72 -0.96 2.47
CA TYR A 71 4.60 -2.23 3.19
C TYR A 71 3.28 -2.93 2.85
N PRO A 72 3.12 -4.24 3.19
CA PRO A 72 1.87 -4.96 2.97
C PRO A 72 0.61 -4.21 3.45
N SER A 73 0.67 -3.51 4.58
CA SER A 73 -0.43 -2.70 5.12
C SER A 73 -0.90 -1.57 4.20
N TYR A 74 0.00 -0.98 3.40
CA TYR A 74 -0.37 -0.03 2.35
C TYR A 74 -1.15 -0.73 1.24
N TYR A 75 -0.67 -1.87 0.75
CA TYR A 75 -1.33 -2.61 -0.34
C TYR A 75 -2.69 -3.17 0.06
N SER A 76 -2.83 -3.60 1.32
CA SER A 76 -4.08 -4.10 1.90
C SER A 76 -5.11 -3.00 2.20
N SER A 77 -4.71 -1.73 2.19
CA SER A 77 -5.64 -0.61 2.44
C SER A 77 -6.72 -0.54 1.36
N THR A 78 -7.99 -0.38 1.77
CA THR A 78 -9.14 -0.29 0.85
C THR A 78 -8.94 0.69 -0.31
N VAL A 79 -8.34 1.86 -0.06
CA VAL A 79 -8.07 2.85 -1.12
C VAL A 79 -7.12 2.32 -2.21
N VAL A 80 -6.12 1.53 -1.81
CA VAL A 80 -5.13 0.94 -2.72
C VAL A 80 -5.73 -0.28 -3.42
N ARG A 81 -6.40 -1.19 -2.68
CA ARG A 81 -7.11 -2.34 -3.25
C ARG A 81 -8.11 -1.92 -4.33
N LEU A 82 -8.90 -0.88 -4.07
CA LEU A 82 -9.85 -0.35 -5.04
C LEU A 82 -9.14 0.37 -6.19
N TYR A 83 -8.35 1.41 -5.93
CA TYR A 83 -7.86 2.24 -7.03
C TYR A 83 -6.72 1.58 -7.83
N ASN A 84 -5.73 0.97 -7.16
CA ASN A 84 -4.56 0.42 -7.85
C ASN A 84 -4.88 -0.94 -8.49
N PHE A 85 -5.77 -1.73 -7.88
CA PHE A 85 -6.05 -3.12 -8.27
C PHE A 85 -7.51 -3.40 -8.69
N ASP A 86 -8.34 -2.37 -8.82
CA ASP A 86 -9.76 -2.47 -9.21
C ASP A 86 -10.61 -3.39 -8.31
N GLY A 87 -10.17 -3.63 -7.07
CA GLY A 87 -10.79 -4.59 -6.15
C GLY A 87 -10.62 -6.06 -6.56
N LYS A 88 -9.73 -6.36 -7.51
CA LYS A 88 -9.47 -7.73 -7.97
C LYS A 88 -8.55 -8.46 -7.00
N ALA A 89 -8.63 -9.79 -7.04
CA ALA A 89 -7.61 -10.61 -6.41
C ALA A 89 -6.26 -10.40 -7.09
N MET A 90 -5.20 -10.34 -6.31
CA MET A 90 -3.83 -10.19 -6.79
C MET A 90 -2.96 -11.30 -6.20
N LEU A 91 -2.12 -11.90 -7.03
CA LEU A 91 -1.07 -12.82 -6.60
C LEU A 91 0.28 -12.23 -7.06
N PRO A 92 1.20 -11.90 -6.14
CA PRO A 92 2.53 -11.44 -6.54
C PRO A 92 3.29 -12.54 -7.29
N GLU A 93 4.03 -12.17 -8.33
CA GLU A 93 4.99 -13.08 -8.99
C GLU A 93 6.19 -13.35 -8.08
N GLU A 94 6.59 -12.34 -7.31
CA GLU A 94 7.65 -12.41 -6.32
C GLU A 94 7.36 -11.45 -5.15
N THR A 95 7.91 -11.77 -3.98
CA THR A 95 7.85 -10.95 -2.78
C THR A 95 9.24 -10.42 -2.45
N LEU A 96 9.40 -9.09 -2.44
CA LEU A 96 10.66 -8.43 -2.14
C LEU A 96 10.81 -8.19 -0.63
N VAL A 97 11.96 -8.61 -0.10
CA VAL A 97 12.46 -8.25 1.23
C VAL A 97 13.66 -7.35 1.06
N ILE A 98 13.70 -6.23 1.77
CA ILE A 98 14.92 -5.43 1.91
C ILE A 98 15.50 -5.60 3.31
N SER A 99 16.83 -5.63 3.40
CA SER A 99 17.55 -5.43 4.66
C SER A 99 18.04 -4.00 4.74
N TYR A 100 18.08 -3.44 5.94
CA TYR A 100 18.52 -2.06 6.14
C TYR A 100 19.19 -1.84 7.49
N GLN A 101 19.91 -0.73 7.58
CA GLN A 101 20.49 -0.22 8.82
C GLN A 101 20.05 1.22 9.06
N GLU A 102 19.97 1.61 10.33
CA GLU A 102 19.76 3.01 10.70
C GLU A 102 21.10 3.71 10.86
N LYS A 103 21.27 4.84 10.18
CA LYS A 103 22.46 5.68 10.26
C LYS A 103 22.09 7.09 10.69
N LEU A 104 23.10 7.82 11.14
CA LEU A 104 23.02 9.24 11.44
C LEU A 104 23.77 10.01 10.36
N SER A 105 23.14 11.02 9.75
CA SER A 105 23.82 11.94 8.86
C SER A 105 24.79 12.84 9.65
N LYS A 106 25.66 13.57 8.94
CA LYS A 106 26.58 14.53 9.56
C LYS A 106 25.82 15.63 10.33
N GLU A 107 24.60 15.91 9.91
CA GLU A 107 23.68 16.90 10.48
C GLU A 107 22.83 16.32 11.62
N GLY A 108 23.04 15.06 12.03
CA GLY A 108 22.31 14.44 13.13
C GLY A 108 20.93 13.88 12.76
N VAL A 109 20.61 13.76 11.47
CA VAL A 109 19.32 13.21 11.02
C VAL A 109 19.44 11.69 10.87
N ARG A 110 18.51 10.94 11.48
CA ARG A 110 18.45 9.48 11.31
C ARG A 110 17.86 9.12 9.95
N TYR A 111 18.45 8.15 9.27
CA TYR A 111 17.95 7.62 7.99
C TYR A 111 18.12 6.10 7.91
N LYS A 112 17.29 5.46 7.08
CA LYS A 112 17.33 4.01 6.82
C LYS A 112 18.07 3.76 5.51
N GLU A 113 19.27 3.18 5.58
CA GLU A 113 20.05 2.82 4.41
C GLU A 113 19.81 1.35 4.05
N ILE A 114 19.46 1.07 2.80
CA ILE A 114 19.29 -0.30 2.31
C ILE A 114 20.66 -0.96 2.20
N THR A 115 20.79 -2.14 2.80
CA THR A 115 22.01 -2.95 2.81
C THR A 115 21.94 -4.16 1.90
N GLY A 116 20.73 -4.56 1.48
CA GLY A 116 20.51 -5.69 0.59
C GLY A 116 19.05 -5.85 0.24
N SER A 117 18.78 -6.72 -0.74
CA SER A 117 17.46 -7.07 -1.22
C SER A 117 17.44 -8.52 -1.66
N GLU A 118 16.38 -9.24 -1.30
CA GLU A 118 16.14 -10.63 -1.68
C GLU A 118 14.70 -10.76 -2.20
N THR A 119 14.49 -11.60 -3.20
CA THR A 119 13.14 -11.92 -3.70
C THR A 119 12.79 -13.38 -3.44
N PHE A 120 11.52 -13.61 -3.12
CA PHE A 120 10.97 -14.91 -2.78
C PHE A 120 9.77 -15.22 -3.67
N SER A 121 9.51 -16.50 -3.92
CA SER A 121 8.42 -16.91 -4.82
C SER A 121 7.05 -16.69 -4.16
N THR A 122 7.00 -16.72 -2.83
CA THR A 122 5.77 -16.49 -2.06
C THR A 122 5.99 -15.53 -0.91
N TYR A 123 4.88 -14.99 -0.40
CA TYR A 123 4.89 -14.12 0.76
C TYR A 123 5.29 -14.88 2.03
N GLU A 124 4.84 -16.14 2.17
CA GLU A 124 5.17 -17.01 3.29
C GLU A 124 6.67 -17.37 3.33
N GLU A 125 7.30 -17.57 2.17
CA GLU A 125 8.75 -17.76 2.08
C GLU A 125 9.52 -16.51 2.54
N ALA A 126 9.06 -15.32 2.14
CA ALA A 126 9.65 -14.06 2.59
C ALA A 126 9.50 -13.86 4.11
N GLU A 127 8.34 -14.18 4.68
CA GLU A 127 8.11 -14.13 6.13
C GLU A 127 9.00 -15.13 6.87
N ALA A 128 9.09 -16.37 6.38
CA ALA A 128 9.97 -17.40 6.95
C ALA A 128 11.44 -16.98 6.90
N TYR A 129 11.88 -16.37 5.79
CA TYR A 129 13.22 -15.80 5.68
C TYR A 129 13.48 -14.76 6.77
N ILE A 130 12.59 -13.78 6.95
CA ILE A 130 12.75 -12.74 7.99
C ILE A 130 12.78 -13.36 9.39
N LEU A 131 11.88 -14.30 9.68
CA LEU A 131 11.80 -14.98 10.98
C LEU A 131 13.05 -15.81 11.29
N SER A 132 13.77 -16.29 10.26
CA SER A 132 15.02 -17.05 10.42
C SER A 132 16.26 -16.17 10.69
N GLN A 133 16.16 -14.85 10.54
CA GLN A 133 17.31 -13.96 10.74
C GLN A 133 17.55 -13.72 12.23
N GLU A 134 18.76 -14.01 12.72
CA GLU A 134 19.12 -13.81 14.14
C GLU A 134 19.32 -12.33 14.50
N SER A 135 19.66 -11.50 13.51
CA SER A 135 19.94 -10.07 13.68
C SER A 135 19.73 -9.31 12.37
N GLY A 136 19.67 -7.98 12.45
CA GLY A 136 19.41 -7.10 11.31
C GLY A 136 17.99 -6.55 11.30
N LYS A 137 17.70 -5.66 10.35
CA LYS A 137 16.36 -5.11 10.13
C LYS A 137 15.92 -5.44 8.73
N TYR A 138 14.75 -6.07 8.63
CA TYR A 138 14.18 -6.54 7.38
C TYR A 138 12.74 -6.05 7.25
N VAL A 139 12.29 -5.84 6.02
CA VAL A 139 10.91 -5.49 5.76
C VAL A 139 10.49 -6.00 4.39
N ILE A 140 9.27 -6.56 4.31
CA ILE A 140 8.60 -6.89 3.07
C ILE A 140 7.96 -5.62 2.52
N GLY A 141 8.07 -5.41 1.21
CA GLY A 141 7.44 -4.27 0.58
C GLY A 141 7.78 -4.16 -0.90
N ASN A 142 7.34 -3.08 -1.52
CA ASN A 142 7.74 -2.73 -2.87
C ASN A 142 7.79 -1.20 -3.02
N SER A 143 8.61 -0.69 -3.94
CA SER A 143 8.67 0.75 -4.25
C SER A 143 7.68 1.18 -5.34
N ASP A 144 7.13 0.24 -6.12
CA ASP A 144 6.03 0.50 -7.06
C ASP A 144 4.69 0.30 -6.35
N PRO A 145 3.86 1.35 -6.20
CA PRO A 145 2.55 1.25 -5.56
C PRO A 145 1.55 0.35 -6.31
N PHE A 146 1.83 -0.01 -7.57
CA PHE A 146 0.98 -0.85 -8.41
C PHE A 146 1.50 -2.30 -8.55
N VAL A 147 2.54 -2.68 -7.79
CA VAL A 147 3.04 -4.05 -7.71
C VAL A 147 2.98 -4.47 -6.24
N THR A 148 1.98 -5.28 -5.89
CA THR A 148 1.81 -5.76 -4.52
C THR A 148 2.87 -6.83 -4.20
N PRO A 149 3.50 -6.80 -3.01
CA PRO A 149 4.37 -7.86 -2.50
C PRO A 149 3.60 -8.91 -1.69
N VAL A 150 2.28 -8.78 -1.55
CA VAL A 150 1.42 -9.67 -0.74
C VAL A 150 0.21 -10.10 -1.57
N PRO A 151 -0.27 -11.36 -1.43
CA PRO A 151 -1.54 -11.77 -1.99
C PRO A 151 -2.68 -10.88 -1.49
N LEU A 152 -3.57 -10.47 -2.39
CA LEU A 152 -4.75 -9.69 -2.05
C LEU A 152 -5.97 -10.48 -2.49
N GLU A 153 -6.93 -10.65 -1.58
CA GLU A 153 -8.22 -11.22 -1.92
C GLU A 153 -9.04 -10.25 -2.77
N LYS A 154 -9.99 -10.79 -3.54
CA LYS A 154 -10.96 -9.97 -4.25
C LYS A 154 -11.88 -9.26 -3.25
N LEU A 155 -12.24 -8.02 -3.57
CA LEU A 155 -13.31 -7.29 -2.88
C LEU A 155 -14.64 -7.65 -3.56
N GLU A 156 -15.50 -8.40 -2.88
CA GLU A 156 -16.76 -8.91 -3.44
C GLU A 156 -17.86 -7.84 -3.46
N HIS A 157 -17.79 -6.84 -2.59
CA HIS A 157 -18.85 -5.86 -2.36
C HIS A 157 -18.59 -4.52 -3.06
N TYR A 158 -17.49 -4.38 -3.80
CA TYR A 158 -17.14 -3.14 -4.49
C TYR A 158 -16.99 -3.38 -5.99
N LYS A 159 -17.90 -2.79 -6.77
CA LYS A 159 -17.89 -2.90 -8.23
C LYS A 159 -17.41 -1.60 -8.85
N LEU A 160 -16.36 -1.66 -9.67
CA LEU A 160 -15.96 -0.53 -10.51
C LEU A 160 -17.08 -0.21 -11.52
N VAL A 161 -17.62 1.01 -11.47
CA VAL A 161 -18.72 1.45 -12.34
C VAL A 161 -18.33 2.59 -13.27
N HIS A 162 -17.24 3.31 -12.98
CA HIS A 162 -16.73 4.36 -13.84
C HIS A 162 -15.22 4.57 -13.67
N GLN A 163 -14.55 4.89 -14.78
CA GLN A 163 -13.18 5.40 -14.83
C GLN A 163 -13.17 6.63 -15.73
N SER A 164 -12.45 7.68 -15.33
CA SER A 164 -12.38 8.91 -16.10
C SER A 164 -11.49 8.78 -17.34
N ASP A 165 -11.87 9.42 -18.44
CA ASP A 165 -11.01 9.54 -19.64
C ASP A 165 -9.76 10.38 -19.38
N ALA A 166 -9.86 11.35 -18.46
CA ALA A 166 -8.71 12.14 -18.02
C ALA A 166 -7.70 11.24 -17.29
N THR A 167 -6.42 11.35 -17.61
CA THR A 167 -5.36 10.52 -17.03
C THR A 167 -4.30 11.36 -16.31
N ALA A 168 -3.53 10.70 -15.45
CA ALA A 168 -2.41 11.28 -14.72
C ALA A 168 -1.20 10.34 -14.77
N PRO A 169 0.04 10.89 -14.89
CA PRO A 169 1.26 10.10 -14.76
C PRO A 169 1.54 9.82 -13.27
N VAL A 170 1.67 8.54 -12.90
CA VAL A 170 1.94 8.09 -11.54
C VAL A 170 2.90 6.92 -11.59
N ALA A 171 4.06 7.04 -10.92
CA ALA A 171 5.09 5.98 -10.86
C ALA A 171 5.46 5.40 -12.25
N GLY A 172 5.58 6.26 -13.27
CA GLY A 172 5.90 5.85 -14.64
C GLY A 172 4.72 5.22 -15.41
N LYS A 173 3.53 5.12 -14.81
CA LYS A 173 2.31 4.60 -15.44
C LYS A 173 1.33 5.74 -15.74
N THR A 174 0.52 5.58 -16.77
CA THR A 174 -0.62 6.48 -17.05
C THR A 174 -1.88 5.86 -16.49
N VAL A 175 -2.50 6.50 -15.50
CA VAL A 175 -3.68 5.97 -14.77
C VAL A 175 -4.89 6.91 -14.87
N PRO A 176 -6.14 6.41 -14.78
CA PRO A 176 -7.33 7.27 -14.76
C PRO A 176 -7.31 8.26 -13.59
N SER A 177 -7.59 9.53 -13.82
CA SER A 177 -7.56 10.55 -12.77
C SER A 177 -8.51 10.24 -11.60
N VAL A 178 -9.66 9.63 -11.90
CA VAL A 178 -10.69 9.23 -10.95
C VAL A 178 -11.24 7.85 -11.30
N LYS A 179 -11.54 7.05 -10.27
CA LYS A 179 -12.34 5.82 -10.35
C LYS A 179 -13.52 5.89 -9.38
N ILE A 180 -14.67 5.34 -9.79
CA ILE A 180 -15.88 5.26 -8.97
C ILE A 180 -16.29 3.80 -8.82
N PHE A 181 -16.52 3.40 -7.58
CA PHE A 181 -16.96 2.07 -7.20
C PHE A 181 -18.35 2.15 -6.57
N GLU A 182 -19.25 1.27 -6.97
CA GLU A 182 -20.51 1.02 -6.27
C GLU A 182 -20.27 0.01 -5.15
N TYR A 183 -20.63 0.38 -3.92
CA TYR A 183 -20.68 -0.52 -2.79
C TYR A 183 -22.05 -1.22 -2.77
N VAL A 184 -22.03 -2.55 -2.95
CA VAL A 184 -23.21 -3.40 -2.95
C VAL A 184 -23.31 -4.04 -1.58
N LYS A 185 -24.26 -3.57 -0.77
CA LYS A 185 -24.54 -4.17 0.53
C LYS A 185 -24.93 -5.63 0.36
N THR A 186 -24.38 -6.48 1.19
CA THR A 186 -24.93 -7.82 1.40
C THR A 186 -26.30 -7.62 2.00
N VAL A 187 -27.35 -7.98 1.26
CA VAL A 187 -28.70 -8.04 1.84
C VAL A 187 -28.70 -9.27 2.73
N ASP A 188 -28.69 -9.09 4.05
CA ASP A 188 -29.05 -10.17 4.96
C ASP A 188 -30.43 -10.66 4.52
N SER A 189 -30.48 -11.88 3.99
CA SER A 189 -31.73 -12.57 3.76
C SER A 189 -32.39 -12.79 5.12
N GLN A 190 -33.35 -11.93 5.45
CA GLN A 190 -34.29 -12.12 6.55
C GLN A 190 -35.25 -13.27 6.25
#